data_AF-A0A7K2ZIX4-F1
#
_entry.id   AF-A0A7K2ZIX4-F1
#
_cell.length_a   1.000
_cell.length_b   1.000
_cell.length_c   1.000
_cell.angle_alpha   90.00
_cell.angle_beta   90.00
_cell.angle_gamma   90.00
#
_symmetry.space_group_name_H-M   'P 1'
#
loop_
_entity.id
_entity.type
_entity.pdbx_description
1 polymer ?
#
loop_
_entity_poly.entity_id
_entity_poly.type
_entity_poly.pdbx_seq_one_letter_code
_entity_poly.pdbx_strand_id
1 'polypeptide(L)'
;MDQMALLLLLLLGAVVTVPLGARLGLPAPVLMTLAGVAMAFAPFVPNVDIPPEIILPALLPPLLYASVQRTSWRQFAANKRPIFLLAVALVFVTTAAVAAVANSVVPGLPIAAAVALGAL
;
A
#
# COMPACT_ATOMS: atom_id res chain seq x y z
N MET A 1 -21.56 -10.06 19.26
CA MET A 1 -20.88 -11.27 18.76
C MET A 1 -20.30 -11.05 17.35
N ASP A 2 -20.81 -10.07 16.61
CA ASP A 2 -20.49 -9.83 15.19
C ASP A 2 -19.08 -9.22 14.99
N GLN A 3 -18.62 -8.38 15.93
CA GLN A 3 -17.26 -7.81 15.88
C GLN A 3 -16.16 -8.87 16.10
N MET A 4 -16.39 -9.87 16.95
CA MET A 4 -15.45 -10.98 17.13
C MET A 4 -15.38 -11.85 15.87
N ALA A 5 -16.51 -12.08 15.21
CA ALA A 5 -16.56 -12.82 13.95
C ALA A 5 -15.78 -12.08 12.85
N LEU A 6 -15.93 -10.75 12.74
CA LEU A 6 -15.17 -9.93 11.78
C LEU A 6 -13.66 -9.94 12.05
N LEU A 7 -13.26 -9.81 13.32
CA LEU A 7 -11.84 -9.90 13.72
C LEU A 7 -11.25 -11.28 13.42
N LEU A 8 -12.00 -12.35 13.69
CA LEU A 8 -11.59 -13.72 13.37
C LEU A 8 -11.50 -13.95 11.85
N LEU A 9 -12.40 -13.36 11.06
CA LEU A 9 -12.36 -13.40 9.59
C LEU A 9 -11.13 -12.68 9.03
N LEU A 10 -10.80 -11.51 9.58
CA LEU A 10 -9.57 -10.77 9.23
C LEU A 10 -8.31 -11.55 9.60
N LEU A 11 -8.27 -12.12 10.81
CA LEU A 11 -7.16 -12.97 11.27
C LEU A 11 -7.02 -14.22 10.40
N LEU A 12 -8.12 -14.88 10.06
CA LEU A 12 -8.12 -16.06 9.19
C LEU A 12 -7.64 -15.70 7.78
N GLY A 13 -8.11 -14.57 7.23
CA GLY A 13 -7.65 -14.03 5.95
C GLY A 13 -6.14 -13.78 5.97
N ALA A 14 -5.61 -13.21 7.05
CA ALA A 14 -4.17 -13.02 7.22
C ALA A 14 -3.39 -14.33 7.30
N VAL A 15 -3.87 -15.30 8.08
CA VAL A 15 -3.23 -16.61 8.24
C VAL A 15 -3.23 -17.42 6.95
N VAL A 16 -4.26 -17.29 6.11
CA VAL A 16 -4.37 -18.01 4.83
C VAL A 16 -3.54 -17.34 3.73
N THR A 17 -3.53 -16.00 3.66
CA THR A 17 -2.85 -15.25 2.59
C THR A 17 -1.33 -15.30 2.69
N VAL A 18 -0.76 -15.40 3.90
CA VAL A 18 0.69 -15.51 4.10
C VAL A 18 1.31 -16.78 3.44
N PRO A 19 0.84 -18.01 3.72
CA PRO A 19 1.35 -19.22 3.08
C PRO A 19 0.95 -19.32 1.60
N LEU A 20 -0.20 -18.78 1.19
CA LEU A 20 -0.58 -18.71 -0.23
C LEU A 20 0.36 -17.77 -1.00
N GLY A 21 0.69 -16.60 -0.44
CA GLY A 21 1.63 -15.64 -1.03
C GLY A 21 3.01 -16.24 -1.20
N ALA A 22 3.49 -16.98 -0.20
CA ALA A 22 4.76 -17.68 -0.28
C ALA A 22 4.78 -18.76 -1.39
N ARG A 23 3.66 -19.47 -1.62
CA ARG A 23 3.54 -20.48 -2.69
C ARG A 23 3.39 -19.88 -4.09
N LEU A 24 2.72 -18.74 -4.20
CA LEU A 24 2.47 -18.05 -5.48
C LEU A 24 3.57 -17.05 -5.85
N GLY A 25 4.53 -16.79 -4.96
CA GLY A 25 5.55 -15.75 -5.15
C GLY A 25 5.01 -14.33 -5.10
N LEU A 26 3.81 -14.12 -4.53
CA LEU A 26 3.13 -12.83 -4.46
C LEU A 26 3.23 -12.23 -3.05
N PRO A 27 3.44 -10.91 -2.92
CA PRO A 27 3.38 -10.24 -1.63
C PRO A 27 2.01 -10.41 -0.98
N ALA A 28 1.98 -10.75 0.31
CA ALA A 28 0.73 -10.90 1.07
C ALA A 28 -0.24 -9.69 0.96
N PRO A 29 0.23 -8.42 0.91
CA PRO A 29 -0.65 -7.28 0.70
C PRO A 29 -1.45 -7.36 -0.61
N VAL A 30 -0.84 -7.83 -1.71
CA VAL A 30 -1.53 -7.95 -3.01
C VAL A 30 -2.68 -8.96 -2.91
N LEU A 31 -2.43 -10.10 -2.28
CA LEU A 31 -3.45 -11.13 -2.08
C LEU A 31 -4.58 -10.65 -1.15
N MET A 32 -4.24 -9.92 -0.09
CA MET A 32 -5.23 -9.30 0.80
C MET A 32 -6.11 -8.29 0.05
N THR A 33 -5.53 -7.44 -0.79
CA THR A 33 -6.28 -6.49 -1.61
C THR A 33 -7.23 -7.20 -2.56
N LEU A 34 -6.77 -8.24 -3.25
CA LEU A 34 -7.62 -9.03 -4.15
C LEU A 34 -8.76 -9.74 -3.41
N ALA A 35 -8.49 -10.31 -2.24
CA ALA A 35 -9.51 -10.92 -1.39
C ALA A 35 -10.53 -9.87 -0.91
N GLY A 36 -10.07 -8.68 -0.49
CA GLY A 36 -10.94 -7.56 -0.13
C GLY A 36 -11.85 -7.12 -1.28
N VAL A 37 -11.30 -7.00 -2.49
CA VAL A 37 -12.07 -6.69 -3.70
C VAL A 37 -13.11 -7.77 -3.97
N ALA A 38 -12.73 -9.06 -3.91
CA ALA A 38 -13.67 -10.16 -4.12
C ALA A 38 -14.80 -10.17 -3.07
N MET A 39 -14.49 -9.89 -1.80
CA MET A 39 -15.47 -9.76 -0.73
C MET A 39 -16.40 -8.55 -0.92
N ALA A 40 -15.91 -7.44 -1.50
CA ALA A 40 -16.73 -6.26 -1.75
C ALA A 40 -17.89 -6.51 -2.73
N PHE A 41 -17.80 -7.54 -3.58
CA PHE A 41 -18.90 -7.94 -4.48
C PHE A 41 -19.91 -8.89 -3.83
N ALA A 42 -19.64 -9.39 -2.63
CA ALA A 42 -20.50 -10.36 -1.96
C ALA A 42 -21.66 -9.65 -1.22
N PRO A 43 -22.93 -10.01 -1.46
CA PRO A 43 -24.10 -9.29 -0.93
C PRO A 43 -24.29 -9.43 0.59
N PHE A 44 -23.58 -10.37 1.23
CA PHE A 44 -23.63 -10.60 2.67
C PHE A 44 -22.55 -9.84 3.45
N VAL A 45 -21.61 -9.18 2.77
CA VAL A 45 -20.53 -8.45 3.44
C VAL A 45 -21.04 -7.06 3.83
N PRO A 46 -21.06 -6.72 5.14
CA PRO A 46 -21.52 -5.42 5.57
C PRO A 46 -20.57 -4.33 5.06
N ASN A 47 -21.13 -3.19 4.66
CA ASN A 47 -20.36 -2.05 4.23
C ASN A 47 -19.74 -1.39 5.47
N VAL A 48 -18.46 -1.63 5.72
CA VAL A 48 -17.72 -1.07 6.86
C VAL A 48 -17.00 0.18 6.38
N ASP A 49 -17.51 1.34 6.79
CA ASP A 49 -16.84 2.62 6.54
C ASP A 49 -15.89 2.92 7.70
N ILE A 50 -14.58 2.89 7.41
CA ILE A 50 -13.53 3.21 8.39
C ILE A 50 -12.94 4.57 8.01
N PRO A 51 -13.05 5.59 8.87
CA PRO A 51 -12.49 6.90 8.61
C PRO A 51 -10.98 6.84 8.30
N PRO A 52 -10.51 7.48 7.21
CA PRO A 52 -9.10 7.54 6.84
C PRO A 52 -8.19 8.08 7.95
N GLU A 53 -8.72 9.03 8.73
CA GLU A 53 -8.07 9.70 9.86
C GLU A 53 -7.69 8.73 10.99
N ILE A 54 -8.35 7.57 11.07
CA ILE A 54 -8.10 6.56 12.09
C ILE A 54 -7.27 5.43 11.51
N ILE A 55 -7.62 4.94 10.32
CA ILE A 55 -6.98 3.77 9.73
C ILE A 55 -5.52 4.05 9.31
N LEU A 56 -5.24 5.23 8.76
CA LEU A 56 -3.90 5.59 8.30
C LEU A 56 -2.93 5.72 9.48
N PRO A 57 -3.21 6.48 10.55
CA PRO A 57 -2.31 6.56 11.69
C PRO A 57 -2.24 5.24 12.49
N ALA A 58 -3.26 4.39 12.43
CA ALA A 58 -3.23 3.08 13.09
C ALA A 58 -2.34 2.08 12.36
N LEU A 59 -2.36 2.04 11.02
CA LEU A 59 -1.58 1.08 10.24
C LEU A 59 -0.20 1.59 9.80
N LEU A 60 -0.08 2.86 9.38
CA LEU A 60 1.15 3.36 8.78
C LEU A 60 2.36 3.27 9.73
N PRO A 61 2.32 3.74 11.00
CA PRO A 61 3.49 3.69 11.86
C PRO A 61 3.98 2.27 12.16
N PRO A 62 3.12 1.29 12.53
CA PRO A 62 3.55 -0.10 12.68
C PRO A 62 4.12 -0.71 11.40
N LEU A 63 3.52 -0.44 10.23
CA LEU A 63 3.99 -0.97 8.94
C LEU A 63 5.35 -0.38 8.55
N LEU A 64 5.53 0.93 8.75
CA LEU A 64 6.80 1.61 8.51
C LEU A 64 7.88 1.09 9.46
N TYR A 65 7.57 0.92 10.75
CA TYR A 65 8.49 0.35 11.73
C TYR A 65 8.92 -1.08 11.35
N ALA A 66 7.96 -1.95 11.02
CA ALA A 66 8.24 -3.32 10.60
C ALA A 66 9.10 -3.39 9.33
N SER A 67 8.95 -2.42 8.42
CA SER A 67 9.73 -2.33 7.17
C SER A 67 11.19 -1.95 7.43
N VAL A 68 11.43 -1.04 8.37
CA VAL A 68 12.79 -0.56 8.69
C VAL A 68 13.55 -1.53 9.60
N GLN A 69 12.86 -2.35 10.41
CA GLN A 69 13.46 -3.22 11.41
C GLN A 69 14.55 -4.17 10.88
N ARG A 70 14.49 -4.56 9.60
CA ARG A 70 15.47 -5.44 8.94
C ARG A 70 16.67 -4.69 8.33
N THR A 71 16.70 -3.36 8.42
CA THR A 71 17.73 -2.52 7.79
C THR A 71 18.92 -2.31 8.72
N SER A 72 20.14 -2.60 8.25
CA SER A 72 21.37 -2.29 9.00
C SER A 72 21.80 -0.84 8.77
N TRP A 73 22.01 -0.09 9.86
CA TRP A 73 22.54 1.28 9.80
C TRP A 73 23.88 1.37 9.05
N ARG A 74 24.76 0.38 9.24
CA ARG A 74 26.07 0.34 8.59
C ARG A 74 25.94 0.18 7.06
N GLN A 75 25.03 -0.68 6.60
CA GLN A 75 24.78 -0.87 5.17
C GLN A 75 24.11 0.37 4.55
N PHE A 76 23.19 1.00 5.26
CA PHE A 76 22.58 2.26 4.85
C PHE A 76 23.65 3.34 4.68
N ALA A 77 24.55 3.47 5.65
CA ALA A 77 25.60 4.47 5.62
C ALA A 77 26.63 4.25 4.49
N ALA A 78 26.92 2.99 4.15
CA ALA A 78 27.79 2.64 3.03
C ALA A 78 27.14 2.92 1.66
N ASN A 79 25.81 2.85 1.56
CA ASN A 79 25.06 2.97 0.30
C ASN A 79 24.23 4.26 0.19
N LYS A 80 24.58 5.32 0.94
CA LYS A 80 23.80 6.57 0.99
C LYS A 80 23.52 7.18 -0.39
N ARG A 81 24.52 7.19 -1.29
CA ARG A 81 24.36 7.78 -2.64
C ARG A 81 23.36 7.01 -3.50
N PRO A 82 23.50 5.68 -3.72
CA PRO A 82 22.47 4.90 -4.41
C PRO A 82 21.09 5.03 -3.77
N ILE A 83 21.00 4.98 -2.44
CA ILE A 83 19.72 5.11 -1.73
C ILE A 83 19.08 6.48 -2.02
N PHE A 84 19.84 7.57 -1.97
CA PHE A 84 19.30 8.90 -2.25
C PHE A 84 18.84 9.05 -3.70
N LEU A 85 19.60 8.51 -4.66
CA LEU A 85 19.22 8.53 -6.07
C LEU A 85 17.93 7.74 -6.32
N LEU A 86 17.79 6.56 -5.72
CA LEU A 86 16.63 5.69 -5.92
C LEU A 86 15.40 6.14 -5.12
N ALA A 87 15.58 6.66 -3.91
CA ALA A 87 14.47 7.02 -3.03
C ALA A 87 14.00 8.47 -3.20
N VAL A 88 14.86 9.39 -3.66
CA VAL A 88 14.52 10.81 -3.79
C VAL A 88 14.46 11.21 -5.25
N ALA A 89 15.61 11.14 -5.95
CA ALA A 89 15.68 11.63 -7.33
C ALA A 89 14.74 10.85 -8.27
N LEU A 90 14.76 9.52 -8.18
CA LEU A 90 13.90 8.68 -9.00
C LEU A 90 12.41 8.91 -8.70
N VAL A 91 12.02 9.15 -7.44
CA VAL A 91 10.63 9.44 -7.07
C VAL A 91 10.13 10.70 -7.77
N PHE A 92 10.91 11.80 -7.76
CA PHE A 92 10.55 13.01 -8.51
C PHE A 92 10.40 12.74 -10.00
N VAL A 93 11.29 11.94 -10.59
CA VAL A 93 11.23 11.57 -12.00
C VAL A 93 9.98 10.75 -12.31
N THR A 94 9.66 9.73 -11.50
CA THR A 94 8.49 8.89 -11.70
C THR A 94 7.19 9.66 -11.49
N THR A 95 7.13 10.52 -10.47
CA THR A 95 5.97 11.38 -10.22
C THR A 95 5.75 12.36 -11.39
N ALA A 96 6.81 13.00 -11.89
CA ALA A 96 6.70 13.88 -13.05
C ALA A 96 6.28 13.13 -14.31
N ALA A 97 6.81 11.93 -14.54
CA ALA A 97 6.43 11.09 -15.68
C ALA A 97 4.95 10.69 -15.62
N VAL A 98 4.48 10.21 -14.47
CA VAL A 98 3.07 9.84 -14.27
C VAL A 98 2.16 11.06 -14.41
N ALA A 99 2.52 12.19 -13.82
CA ALA A 99 1.75 13.43 -13.93
C ALA A 99 1.63 13.93 -15.37
N ALA A 100 2.72 13.86 -16.15
CA ALA A 100 2.71 14.23 -17.56
C ALA A 100 1.79 13.31 -18.38
N VAL A 101 1.87 12.01 -18.15
CA VAL A 101 0.99 11.02 -18.79
C VAL A 101 -0.47 11.28 -18.42
N ALA A 102 -0.79 11.39 -17.12
CA ALA A 102 -2.15 11.59 -16.64
C ALA A 102 -2.78 12.88 -17.20
N ASN A 103 -2.04 13.99 -17.23
CA ASN A 103 -2.49 15.25 -17.80
C ASN A 103 -2.72 15.15 -19.32
N SER A 104 -1.88 14.39 -20.04
CA SER A 104 -2.05 14.18 -21.48
C SER A 104 -3.25 13.29 -21.86
N VAL A 105 -3.57 12.30 -21.01
CA VAL A 105 -4.62 11.31 -21.27
C VAL A 105 -5.99 11.77 -20.78
N VAL A 106 -6.04 12.58 -19.71
CA VAL A 106 -7.30 13.03 -19.09
C VAL A 106 -7.50 14.53 -19.34
N PRO A 107 -8.33 14.92 -20.32
CA PRO A 107 -8.59 16.33 -20.62
C PRO A 107 -9.19 17.06 -19.42
N GLY A 108 -8.63 18.22 -19.08
CA GLY A 108 -9.14 19.05 -17.98
C GLY A 108 -8.68 18.64 -16.59
N LEU A 109 -7.79 17.64 -16.45
CA LEU A 109 -7.20 17.28 -15.16
C LEU A 109 -6.27 18.40 -14.66
N PRO A 110 -6.51 18.99 -13.47
CA PRO A 110 -5.60 19.97 -12.91
C PRO A 110 -4.21 19.36 -12.68
N ILE A 111 -3.16 20.12 -12.98
CA ILE A 111 -1.76 19.68 -12.79
C ILE A 111 -1.53 19.20 -11.35
N ALA A 112 -2.10 19.88 -10.36
CA ALA A 112 -1.99 19.49 -8.95
C ALA A 112 -2.55 18.08 -8.69
N ALA A 113 -3.66 17.72 -9.31
CA ALA A 113 -4.25 16.38 -9.19
C ALA A 113 -3.39 15.32 -9.92
N ALA A 114 -2.84 15.67 -11.08
CA ALA A 114 -1.93 14.78 -11.82
C ALA A 114 -0.64 14.49 -11.04
N VAL A 115 -0.07 15.52 -10.40
CA VAL A 115 1.11 15.38 -9.54
C VAL A 115 0.78 14.56 -8.29
N ALA A 116 -0.37 14.79 -7.65
CA ALA A 116 -0.83 14.00 -6.52
C ALA A 116 -0.97 12.51 -6.90
N LEU A 117 -1.53 12.22 -8.07
CA LEU A 117 -1.64 10.86 -8.60
C LEU A 117 -0.28 10.21 -8.84
N GLY A 118 0.70 10.95 -9.35
CA GLY A 118 2.07 10.44 -9.52
C GLY A 118 2.86 10.28 -8.22
N ALA A 119 2.38 10.83 -7.10
CA ALA A 119 3.03 10.76 -5.80
C ALA A 119 2.46 9.65 -4.90
N LEU A 120 1.30 9.08 -5.26
CA LEU A 120 0.64 7.95 -4.60
C LEU A 120 1.24 6.62 -5.07
#